data_AF-A0A9X9S504-F1
#
_entry.id   AF-A0A9X9S504-F1
#
_cell.length_a   1.000
_cell.length_b   1.000
_cell.length_c   1.000
_cell.angle_alpha   90.00
_cell.angle_beta   90.00
_cell.angle_gamma   90.00
#
_symmetry.space_group_name_H-M   'P 1'
#
loop_
_entity.id
_entity.type
_entity.pdbx_description
1 polymer ?
#
loop_
_entity_poly.entity_id
_entity_poly.type
_entity_poly.pdbx_seq_one_letter_code
_entity_poly.pdbx_strand_id
1 'polypeptide(L)' 'MAPLSVETGLKHVYIHDALKEKIFRREYFKHTGLGRFLSREILSITGLSIQEMGVAGQGARFVIHIPKGLFRFAE' A
#
# COMPACT_ATOMS: atom_id res chain seq x y z
N MET A 1 -16.86 -3.17 14.92
CA MET A 1 -16.34 -4.12 13.92
C MET A 1 -15.30 -3.38 13.10
N ALA A 2 -14.04 -3.83 13.11
CA ALA A 2 -12.92 -3.13 12.47
C ALA A 2 -12.99 -3.22 10.93
N PRO A 3 -12.42 -2.25 10.18
CA PRO A 3 -12.26 -2.36 8.73
C PRO A 3 -11.42 -3.60 8.35
N LEU A 4 -11.68 -4.17 7.17
CA LEU A 4 -10.92 -5.30 6.65
C LEU A 4 -9.58 -4.79 6.09
N SER A 5 -8.50 -5.53 6.36
CA SER A 5 -7.20 -5.26 5.78
C SER A 5 -6.73 -6.41 4.90
N VAL A 6 -6.23 -6.08 3.71
CA VAL A 6 -5.57 -7.03 2.79
C VAL A 6 -4.08 -6.70 2.74
N GLU A 7 -3.24 -7.74 2.78
CA GLU A 7 -1.80 -7.57 2.89
C GLU A 7 -1.05 -8.26 1.75
N THR A 8 0.01 -7.60 1.26
CA THR A 8 0.94 -8.18 0.29
C THR A 8 2.38 -7.92 0.68
N GLY A 9 3.26 -8.89 0.43
CA GLY A 9 4.65 -8.89 0.86
C GLY A 9 5.65 -9.05 -0.29
N LEU A 10 6.74 -8.28 -0.27
CA LEU A 10 7.87 -8.40 -1.20
C LEU A 10 9.18 -8.65 -0.43
N LYS A 11 9.81 -9.82 -0.62
CA LYS A 11 10.99 -10.25 0.15
C LYS A 11 12.31 -9.54 -0.22
N HIS A 12 12.37 -8.87 -1.36
CA HIS A 12 13.60 -8.24 -1.87
C HIS A 12 13.49 -6.72 -2.02
N VAL A 13 12.46 -6.12 -1.43
CA VAL A 13 12.24 -4.67 -1.48
C VAL A 13 12.43 -4.10 -0.08
N TYR A 14 13.38 -3.19 0.06
CA TYR A 14 13.65 -2.51 1.32
C TYR A 14 13.19 -1.06 1.24
N ILE A 15 12.35 -0.66 2.19
CA ILE A 15 11.85 0.71 2.31
C ILE A 15 12.25 1.20 3.69
N HIS A 16 13.08 2.23 3.73
CA HIS A 16 13.46 2.89 4.98
C HIS A 16 12.23 3.56 5.60
N ASP A 17 12.13 3.58 6.93
CA ASP A 17 10.96 4.13 7.65
C ASP A 17 10.61 5.56 7.20
N ALA A 18 11.64 6.41 7.05
CA ALA A 18 11.50 7.79 6.57
C ALA A 18 10.92 7.93 5.14
N LEU A 19 10.80 6.84 4.39
CA LEU A 19 10.29 6.80 3.02
C LEU A 19 8.90 6.16 2.91
N LYS A 20 8.39 5.46 3.93
CA LYS A 20 7.16 4.65 3.86
C LYS A 20 5.95 5.39 3.31
N GLU A 21 5.74 6.64 3.71
CA GLU A 21 4.68 7.48 3.14
C GLU A 21 5.10 8.15 1.83
N LYS A 22 6.38 8.48 1.71
CA LYS A 22 6.90 9.27 0.59
C LYS A 22 6.90 8.49 -0.72
N ILE A 23 7.09 7.18 -0.68
CA ILE A 23 7.06 6.30 -1.87
C ILE A 23 5.72 6.30 -2.62
N PHE A 24 4.65 6.83 -2.02
CA PHE A 24 3.37 7.01 -2.67
C PHE A 24 3.23 8.38 -3.35
N ARG A 25 4.21 9.27 -3.25
CA ARG A 25 4.17 10.60 -3.88
C ARG A 25 4.78 10.59 -5.26
N ARG A 26 4.19 11.36 -6.16
CA ARG A 26 4.58 11.44 -7.58
C ARG A 26 6.07 11.77 -7.81
N GLU A 27 6.71 12.47 -6.88
CA GLU A 27 8.14 12.82 -6.96
C GLU A 27 9.11 11.62 -6.85
N TYR A 28 8.68 10.46 -6.35
CA TYR A 28 9.53 9.27 -6.14
C TYR A 28 9.63 8.33 -7.36
N PHE A 29 9.05 8.69 -8.51
CA PHE A 29 8.96 7.80 -9.70
C PHE A 29 9.99 8.05 -10.80
N LYS A 30 11.07 8.79 -10.55
CA LYS A 30 11.98 9.21 -11.64
C LYS A 30 12.49 8.06 -12.53
N HIS A 31 12.55 6.80 -12.05
CA HIS A 31 13.05 5.66 -12.86
C HIS A 31 12.36 4.28 -12.64
N THR A 32 11.32 4.14 -11.80
CA THR A 32 10.82 2.81 -11.36
C THR A 32 9.37 2.48 -11.74
N GLY A 33 8.75 3.27 -12.63
CA GLY A 33 7.36 3.07 -13.07
C GLY A 33 6.32 3.55 -12.06
N LEU A 34 5.16 4.01 -12.54
CA LEU A 34 4.12 4.72 -11.77
C LEU A 34 3.37 3.87 -10.71
N GLY A 35 3.75 2.61 -10.51
CA GLY A 35 2.91 1.59 -9.86
C GLY A 35 2.39 2.00 -8.47
N ARG A 36 3.25 2.43 -7.55
CA ARG A 36 2.86 2.68 -6.15
C ARG A 36 1.98 3.92 -5.97
N PHE A 37 2.24 5.01 -6.70
CA PHE A 37 1.37 6.20 -6.66
C PHE A 37 0.04 5.92 -7.31
N LEU A 38 0.04 5.32 -8.51
CA LEU A 38 -1.21 4.98 -9.17
C LEU A 38 -2.06 4.05 -8.31
N SER A 39 -1.47 3.08 -7.60
CA SER A 39 -2.22 2.26 -6.65
C SER A 39 -2.90 3.11 -5.57
N ARG A 40 -2.21 4.09 -4.97
CA ARG A 40 -2.82 4.98 -3.97
C ARG A 40 -3.94 5.83 -4.57
N GLU A 41 -3.73 6.40 -5.76
CA GLU A 41 -4.74 7.21 -6.44
C GLU A 41 -5.99 6.38 -6.78
N ILE A 42 -5.81 5.20 -7.38
CA ILE A 42 -6.91 4.29 -7.75
C ILE A 42 -7.69 3.86 -6.51
N LEU A 43 -7.01 3.46 -5.44
CA LEU A 43 -7.67 3.07 -4.18
C LEU A 43 -8.40 4.25 -3.54
N SER A 44 -7.84 5.46 -3.61
CA SER A 44 -8.47 6.65 -3.03
C SER A 44 -9.78 7.04 -3.74
N ILE A 45 -9.89 6.80 -5.06
CA ILE A 45 -11.13 7.03 -5.83
C ILE A 45 -12.29 6.21 -5.26
N THR A 46 -12.02 5.02 -4.77
CA THR A 46 -13.03 4.11 -4.20
C THR A 46 -13.13 4.21 -2.66
N GLY A 47 -12.40 5.14 -2.03
CA GLY A 47 -12.40 5.33 -0.57
C GLY A 47 -11.55 4.32 0.21
N LEU A 48 -10.66 3.60 -0.46
CA LEU A 48 -9.70 2.67 0.16
C LEU A 48 -8.38 3.41 0.41
N SER A 49 -7.60 2.91 1.38
CA SER A 49 -6.26 3.43 1.65
C SER A 49 -5.22 2.32 1.58
N ILE A 50 -3.97 2.69 1.32
CA ILE A 50 -2.82 1.78 1.29
C ILE A 50 -1.68 2.37 2.10
N GLN A 51 -1.01 1.54 2.89
CA GLN A 51 0.14 1.91 3.73
C GLN A 51 1.24 0.86 3.61
N GLU A 52 2.50 1.29 3.77
CA GLU A 52 3.63 0.38 3.95
C GLU A 52 3.88 0.22 5.46
N MET A 53 3.75 -1.01 5.94
CA MET A 53 3.83 -1.39 7.36
C MET A 53 4.87 -2.50 7.57
N GLY A 54 5.84 -2.63 6.66
CA GLY A 54 6.92 -3.59 6.74
C GLY A 54 8.00 -3.17 7.74
N VAL A 55 8.89 -4.09 8.10
CA VAL A 55 10.07 -3.77 8.90
C VAL A 55 11.23 -3.54 7.94
N ALA A 56 11.90 -2.39 8.06
CA ALA A 56 13.07 -2.09 7.26
C ALA A 56 14.10 -3.23 7.39
N GLY A 57 14.63 -3.70 6.25
CA GLY A 57 15.54 -4.85 6.22
C GLY A 57 14.87 -6.22 6.22
N GLN A 58 13.54 -6.33 6.27
CA GLN A 58 12.81 -7.62 6.25
C GLN A 58 11.87 -7.78 5.04
N GLY A 59 11.87 -6.79 4.14
CA GLY A 59 10.96 -6.72 3.00
C GLY A 59 9.95 -5.59 3.13
N ALA A 60 9.08 -5.47 2.13
CA ALA A 60 7.98 -4.51 2.12
C ALA A 60 6.66 -5.24 2.41
N ARG A 61 5.79 -4.64 3.22
CA ARG A 61 4.43 -5.11 3.53
C ARG A 61 3.46 -3.97 3.26
N PHE A 62 2.61 -4.13 2.24
CA PHE A 62 1.57 -3.17 1.93
C PHE A 62 0.24 -3.63 2.52
N VAL A 63 -0.42 -2.76 3.29
CA VAL A 63 -1.71 -2.99 3.92
C VAL A 63 -2.73 -2.09 3.25
N ILE A 64 -3.78 -2.68 2.68
CA ILE A 64 -4.93 -1.96 2.12
C ILE A 64 -6.05 -1.99 3.14
N HIS A 65 -6.55 -0.82 3.56
CA HIS A 65 -7.71 -0.72 4.44
C HIS A 65 -8.98 -0.57 3.61
N ILE A 66 -9.98 -1.40 3.93
CA ILE A 66 -11.26 -1.46 3.23
C ILE A 66 -12.37 -1.10 4.22
N PRO A 67 -13.09 0.02 4.00
CA PRO A 67 -14.27 0.36 4.77
C PRO A 67 -15.32 -0.76 4.76
N LYS A 68 -16.12 -0.83 5.83
CA LYS A 68 -17.24 -1.77 5.91
C LYS A 68 -18.20 -1.57 4.74
N GLY A 69 -18.65 -2.67 4.12
CA GLY A 69 -19.60 -2.65 3.01
C GLY A 69 -18.95 -2.58 1.62
N LEU A 70 -17.62 -2.42 1.55
CA LEU A 70 -16.87 -2.40 0.28
C LEU A 70 -16.11 -3.70 -0.02
N PHE A 71 -16.37 -4.77 0.74
CA PHE A 71 -15.80 -6.10 0.50
C PHE A 71 -16.85 -7.20 0.62
N ARG A 72 -16.58 -8.31 -0.05
CA ARG A 72 -17.28 -9.58 0.10
C ARG A 72 -16.24 -10.70 0.22
N PHE A 73 -16.50 -11.71 1.04
CA PHE A 73 -15.72 -12.94 1.00
C PHE A 73 -16.20 -13.76 -0.19
N ALA A 74 -15.26 -14.38 -0.91
CA ALA A 74 -15.62 -15.43 -1.86
C ALA A 74 -16.09 -16.65 -1.05
N GLU A 75 -17.18 -17.28 -1.48
CA GLU A 75 -17.60 -18.60 -0.99
C GLU A 75 -16.69 -19.71 -1.53
#